data_AF-A0A928RPW4-F1
#
_entry.id   AF-A0A928RPW4-F1
#
_cell.length_a   1.000
_cell.length_b   1.000
_cell.length_c   1.000
_cell.angle_alpha   90.00
_cell.angle_beta   90.00
_cell.angle_gamma   90.00
#
_symmetry.space_group_name_H-M   'P 1'
#
loop_
_entity.id
_entity.type
_entity.pdbx_description
1 polymer ?
#
loop_
_entity_poly.entity_id
_entity_poly.type
_entity_poly.pdbx_seq_one_letter_code
_entity_poly.pdbx_strand_id
1 'polypeptide(L)'
;MDLEVIIDNKKIKADASETILQVARRNNIEIPTLCYLKNINEPASCRVCVVEVEGMKNLCTACSTKVRNGMVVKTNTNKVIKARKNAIELLLSNHNQNCLSCPKNLKCEFQKLCNQFQCTNKFEGEKSEFKIDDSNNAIVRDESKCILCGKCVSVCAKNQGCYAIGKVNRGFETKVSTAFEKPMQKSSCVGCGQCVLVCPTGALTQKNNLKDVFNILDEPNVIKIAQVAPAVRVSIAEAFGNDIGTFAEKKIVSALKQIGFDYVFDVNNGADFTVIEEANELIQKLKTGKGLPLFTSCCPAWFNFCEKNYPEFVENLSTSKSPNEMLGSLVKYYFEKQGKRAKIVSIMPCTAKKREILAHGVIDQSITTRELAEMIKLKSIDFNLLEEAKFDSPFGEYSGGGLIFGVTGGVTEAALRYAVYKLTGEKQDIFEDVRYSDGVKEVTVELEGRQVKLAIVHGLANAKCVMESIKNGTKKYDFVEVMACPGGCVNGGGQIYVDYNKIDVSEVIKKRSESIYIADGMCKFKGSGENESVKKIYEELLENDNELIHKLLHYVHTDKNFY
;
A
#
# COMPACT_ATOMS: atom_id res chain seq x y z
N MET A 1 5.36 8.88 37.36
CA MET A 1 4.51 9.86 38.08
C MET A 1 3.70 10.59 37.03
N ASP A 2 2.38 10.51 37.11
CA ASP A 2 1.50 11.24 36.19
C ASP A 2 1.70 12.75 36.40
N LEU A 3 2.02 13.47 35.34
CA LEU A 3 2.08 14.93 35.33
C LEU A 3 0.66 15.48 35.12
N GLU A 4 0.32 16.61 35.75
CA GLU A 4 -0.92 17.35 35.45
C GLU A 4 -0.58 18.51 34.51
N VAL A 5 -1.26 18.56 33.36
CA VAL A 5 -1.15 19.65 32.38
C VAL A 5 -2.54 20.23 32.12
N ILE A 6 -2.61 21.51 31.78
CA ILE A 6 -3.85 22.20 31.44
C ILE A 6 -3.79 22.56 29.96
N ILE A 7 -4.70 22.05 29.14
CA ILE A 7 -4.81 22.40 27.72
C ILE A 7 -6.21 22.96 27.47
N ASP A 8 -6.32 24.22 27.05
CA ASP A 8 -7.59 24.91 26.82
C ASP A 8 -8.56 24.77 28.00
N ASN A 9 -8.06 25.03 29.20
CA ASN A 9 -8.75 24.92 30.50
C ASN A 9 -9.13 23.50 30.94
N LYS A 10 -8.72 22.46 30.20
CA LYS A 10 -8.92 21.06 30.60
C LYS A 10 -7.69 20.53 31.33
N LYS A 11 -7.88 20.08 32.57
CA LYS A 11 -6.86 19.35 33.34
C LYS A 11 -6.72 17.93 32.82
N ILE A 12 -5.52 17.55 32.45
CA ILE A 12 -5.23 16.28 31.80
C ILE A 12 -4.01 15.65 32.47
N LYS A 13 -4.12 14.36 32.82
CA LYS A 13 -2.98 13.56 33.24
C LYS A 13 -2.14 13.19 32.02
N ALA A 14 -0.82 13.32 32.11
CA ALA A 14 0.10 13.01 31.02
C ALA A 14 1.39 12.37 31.50
N ASP A 15 2.01 11.60 30.61
CA ASP A 15 3.34 11.05 30.83
C ASP A 15 4.43 12.04 30.37
N ALA A 16 5.55 12.10 31.08
CA ALA A 16 6.66 13.01 30.79
C ALA A 16 7.32 12.77 29.42
N SER A 17 7.12 11.59 28.83
CA SER A 17 7.58 11.27 27.49
C SER A 17 6.69 11.85 26.38
N GLU A 18 5.42 12.17 26.69
CA GLU A 18 4.47 12.66 25.70
C GLU A 18 4.75 14.11 25.28
N THR A 19 4.48 14.39 24.00
CA THR A 19 4.41 15.76 23.47
C THR A 19 3.06 16.39 23.73
N ILE A 20 2.99 17.73 23.71
CA ILE A 20 1.73 18.46 23.81
C ILE A 20 0.71 17.96 22.76
N LEU A 21 1.15 17.67 21.54
CA LEU A 21 0.29 17.17 20.46
C LEU A 21 -0.30 15.79 20.78
N GLN A 22 0.51 14.87 21.33
CA GLN A 22 0.03 13.53 21.69
C GLN A 22 -1.02 13.60 22.80
N VAL A 23 -0.75 14.41 23.85
CA VAL A 23 -1.71 14.65 24.94
C VAL A 23 -2.99 15.30 24.42
N ALA A 24 -2.88 16.31 23.55
CA ALA A 24 -4.04 16.98 22.96
C ALA A 24 -4.91 16.01 22.14
N ARG A 25 -4.30 15.20 21.26
CA ARG A 25 -5.01 14.26 20.39
C ARG A 25 -5.84 13.23 21.15
N ARG A 26 -5.27 12.57 22.17
CA ARG A 26 -6.01 11.57 22.97
C ARG A 26 -7.12 12.16 23.86
N ASN A 27 -7.18 13.48 23.98
CA ASN A 27 -8.23 14.21 24.70
C ASN A 27 -9.15 15.01 23.77
N ASN A 28 -9.16 14.68 22.47
CA ASN A 28 -10.00 15.32 21.45
C ASN A 28 -9.79 16.85 21.35
N ILE A 29 -8.55 17.31 21.55
CA ILE A 29 -8.16 18.72 21.34
C ILE A 29 -7.43 18.81 20.00
N GLU A 30 -8.03 19.54 19.06
CA GLU A 30 -7.49 19.65 17.70
C GLU A 30 -6.34 20.66 17.62
N ILE A 31 -5.15 20.17 17.30
CA ILE A 31 -4.00 21.00 16.93
C ILE A 31 -3.61 20.61 15.50
N PRO A 32 -3.72 21.53 14.52
CA PRO A 32 -3.43 21.21 13.13
C PRO A 32 -1.93 20.90 12.96
N THR A 33 -1.66 19.94 12.10
CA THR A 33 -0.30 19.56 11.71
C THR A 33 -0.19 19.44 10.21
N LEU A 34 1.03 19.60 9.67
CA LEU A 34 1.27 19.47 8.23
C LEU A 34 2.52 18.63 7.91
N CYS A 35 3.66 18.92 8.55
CA CYS A 35 4.85 18.07 8.41
C CYS A 35 4.87 16.88 9.37
N TYR A 36 4.06 16.87 10.43
CA TYR A 36 4.09 15.79 11.41
C TYR A 36 3.48 14.49 10.84
N LEU A 37 4.18 13.38 11.05
CA LEU A 37 3.70 12.02 10.85
C LEU A 37 4.28 11.18 11.98
N LYS A 38 3.41 10.67 12.87
CA LYS A 38 3.80 10.00 14.12
C LYS A 38 4.85 8.92 13.87
N ASN A 39 5.92 8.92 14.67
CA ASN A 39 7.07 7.99 14.62
C ASN A 39 7.92 8.05 13.33
N ILE A 40 7.47 8.75 12.28
CA ILE A 40 8.13 8.76 10.97
C ILE A 40 8.76 10.11 10.66
N ASN A 41 8.00 11.20 10.74
CA ASN A 41 8.47 12.54 10.35
C ASN A 41 8.04 13.59 11.38
N GLU A 42 8.97 14.02 12.24
CA GLU A 42 8.66 14.94 13.35
C GLU A 42 9.57 16.19 13.36
N PRO A 43 9.79 16.89 12.22
CA PRO A 43 10.80 17.95 12.15
C PRO A 43 10.38 19.27 12.81
N ALA A 44 9.10 19.43 13.16
CA ALA A 44 8.49 20.67 13.66
C ALA A 44 8.69 21.93 12.77
N SER A 45 9.15 21.76 11.53
CA SER A 45 9.59 22.84 10.66
C SER A 45 8.45 23.63 10.01
N CYS A 46 7.27 23.01 9.79
CA CYS A 46 6.14 23.72 9.16
C CYS A 46 5.48 24.76 10.06
N ARG A 47 5.72 24.70 11.38
CA ARG A 47 5.15 25.60 12.40
C ARG A 47 3.62 25.71 12.43
N VAL A 48 2.88 24.81 11.75
CA VAL A 48 1.41 24.76 11.81
C VAL A 48 0.91 24.32 13.19
N CYS A 49 1.69 23.50 13.91
CA CYS A 49 1.33 22.97 15.23
C CYS A 49 1.66 23.90 16.40
N VAL A 50 1.92 25.19 16.15
CA VAL A 50 2.30 26.12 17.22
C VAL A 50 1.18 26.30 18.23
N VAL A 51 1.54 26.43 19.50
CA VAL A 51 0.67 26.68 20.65
C VAL A 51 1.32 27.70 21.58
N GLU A 52 0.52 28.32 22.42
CA GLU A 52 0.99 29.24 23.46
C GLU A 52 1.11 28.49 24.78
N VAL A 53 2.25 28.64 25.46
CA VAL A 53 2.50 28.02 26.77
C VAL A 53 2.74 29.15 27.76
N GLU A 54 1.99 29.18 28.85
CA GLU A 54 2.16 30.23 29.88
C GLU A 54 3.56 30.19 30.49
N GLY A 55 4.12 31.37 30.74
CA GLY A 55 5.52 31.53 31.17
C GLY A 55 6.56 31.44 30.04
N MET A 56 6.17 31.07 28.81
CA MET A 56 7.08 31.07 27.65
C MET A 56 6.85 32.28 26.75
N LYS A 57 7.92 33.02 26.42
CA LYS A 57 7.87 34.23 25.58
C LYS A 57 7.40 33.93 24.14
N ASN A 58 7.94 32.86 23.56
CA ASN A 58 7.72 32.45 22.18
C ASN A 58 6.68 31.33 22.10
N LEU A 59 5.99 31.23 20.95
CA LEU A 59 5.13 30.08 20.67
C LEU A 59 5.96 28.79 20.55
N CYS A 60 5.43 27.71 21.08
CA CYS A 60 6.05 26.39 21.07
C CYS A 60 5.39 25.49 20.03
N THR A 61 6.13 24.52 19.49
CA THR A 61 5.58 23.53 18.55
C THR A 61 5.04 22.33 19.31
N ALA A 62 3.72 22.13 19.28
CA ALA A 62 3.07 21.07 20.03
C ALA A 62 3.60 19.67 19.68
N CYS A 63 4.03 19.46 18.43
CA CYS A 63 4.48 18.16 17.95
C CYS A 63 5.88 17.74 18.42
N SER A 64 6.64 18.63 19.06
CA SER A 64 8.02 18.36 19.52
C SER A 64 8.29 18.81 20.95
N THR A 65 7.42 19.62 21.54
CA THR A 65 7.54 20.05 22.92
C THR A 65 6.94 19.00 23.85
N LYS A 66 7.76 18.42 24.74
CA LYS A 66 7.31 17.52 25.81
C LYS A 66 6.52 18.28 26.87
N VAL A 67 5.51 17.62 27.43
CA VAL A 67 4.73 18.17 28.55
C VAL A 67 5.53 18.20 29.85
N ARG A 68 5.16 19.10 30.76
CA ARG A 68 5.76 19.24 32.10
C ARG A 68 4.66 19.46 33.13
N ASN A 69 4.90 19.07 34.38
CA ASN A 69 3.92 19.28 35.45
C ASN A 69 3.58 20.77 35.58
N GLY A 70 2.28 21.08 35.70
CA GLY A 70 1.76 22.44 35.80
C GLY A 70 1.81 23.24 34.49
N MET A 71 2.14 22.63 33.35
CA MET A 71 2.16 23.31 32.06
C MET A 71 0.74 23.74 31.65
N VAL A 72 0.56 25.03 31.35
CA VAL A 72 -0.70 25.59 30.83
C VAL A 72 -0.53 25.95 29.36
N VAL A 73 -1.31 25.30 28.50
CA VAL A 73 -1.26 25.41 27.04
C VAL A 73 -2.57 25.99 26.52
N LYS A 74 -2.47 26.99 25.63
CA LYS A 74 -3.59 27.58 24.88
C LYS A 74 -3.37 27.32 23.40
N THR A 75 -4.33 26.68 22.74
CA THR A 75 -4.16 26.17 21.37
C THR A 75 -4.77 27.08 20.29
N ASN A 76 -5.58 28.07 20.69
CA ASN A 76 -6.44 28.85 19.81
C ASN A 76 -6.42 30.38 20.07
N THR A 77 -5.39 30.93 20.73
CA THR A 77 -5.28 32.38 20.92
C THR A 77 -5.10 33.13 19.59
N ASN A 78 -5.45 34.42 19.54
CA ASN A 78 -5.24 35.26 18.34
C ASN A 78 -3.77 35.25 17.87
N LYS A 79 -2.83 35.19 18.82
CA LYS A 79 -1.40 35.07 18.55
C LYS A 79 -1.07 33.76 17.84
N VAL A 80 -1.62 32.63 18.31
CA VAL A 80 -1.45 31.31 17.70
C VAL A 80 -2.08 31.26 16.30
N ILE A 81 -3.32 31.73 16.14
CA ILE A 81 -4.03 31.72 14.85
C ILE A 81 -3.26 32.54 13.81
N LYS A 82 -2.81 33.75 14.16
CA LYS A 82 -2.02 34.60 13.26
C LYS A 82 -0.69 33.96 12.87
N ALA A 83 -0.01 33.29 13.80
CA ALA A 83 1.24 32.59 13.52
C ALA A 83 1.03 31.41 12.56
N ARG A 84 -0.01 30.60 12.76
CA ARG A 84 -0.37 29.49 11.86
C ARG A 84 -0.70 30.00 10.47
N LYS A 85 -1.54 31.03 10.36
CA LYS A 85 -1.88 31.66 9.07
C LYS A 85 -0.62 32.12 8.33
N ASN A 86 0.27 32.86 9.00
CA ASN A 86 1.53 33.31 8.39
C ASN A 86 2.41 32.15 7.90
N ALA A 87 2.51 31.07 8.67
CA ALA A 87 3.28 29.89 8.26
C ALA A 87 2.71 29.23 7.00
N ILE A 88 1.38 29.11 6.92
CA ILE A 88 0.69 28.54 5.75
C ILE A 88 0.83 29.46 4.53
N GLU A 89 0.67 30.77 4.71
CA GLU A 89 0.84 31.78 3.65
C GLU A 89 2.26 31.78 3.07
N LEU A 90 3.29 31.59 3.90
CA LEU A 90 4.67 31.46 3.42
C LEU A 90 4.84 30.21 2.55
N LEU A 91 4.27 29.07 2.96
CA LEU A 91 4.27 27.86 2.11
C LEU A 91 3.49 28.08 0.81
N LEU A 92 2.38 28.83 0.86
CA LEU A 92 1.52 29.11 -0.28
C LEU A 92 2.21 30.00 -1.32
N SER A 93 3.08 30.92 -0.88
CA SER A 93 3.80 31.85 -1.76
C SER A 93 4.63 31.17 -2.85
N ASN A 94 5.17 29.98 -2.56
CA ASN A 94 5.96 29.17 -3.50
C ASN A 94 5.18 27.97 -4.09
N HIS A 95 3.91 27.79 -3.72
CA HIS A 95 3.10 26.65 -4.15
C HIS A 95 2.31 26.97 -5.43
N ASN A 96 2.31 26.07 -6.40
CA ASN A 96 1.44 26.20 -7.57
C ASN A 96 -0.04 25.98 -7.17
N GLN A 97 -0.89 26.98 -7.38
CA GLN A 97 -2.29 27.00 -6.94
C GLN A 97 -3.30 26.50 -7.97
N ASN A 98 -2.86 25.85 -9.07
CA ASN A 98 -3.77 25.21 -10.02
C ASN A 98 -4.42 23.96 -9.39
N CYS A 99 -5.44 24.16 -8.55
CA CYS A 99 -6.10 23.13 -7.77
C CYS A 99 -7.13 22.34 -8.59
N LEU A 100 -7.78 22.96 -9.56
CA LEU A 100 -8.87 22.34 -10.33
C LEU A 100 -8.39 21.16 -11.18
N SER A 101 -7.17 21.23 -11.70
CA SER A 101 -6.55 20.13 -12.45
C SER A 101 -5.70 19.19 -11.58
N CYS A 102 -5.61 19.43 -10.27
CA CYS A 102 -4.74 18.66 -9.40
C CYS A 102 -5.40 17.33 -8.98
N PRO A 103 -4.72 16.16 -9.09
CA PRO A 103 -5.28 14.88 -8.65
C PRO A 103 -5.63 14.81 -7.14
N LYS A 104 -5.05 15.72 -6.35
CA LYS A 104 -5.30 15.85 -4.91
C LYS A 104 -6.39 16.87 -4.56
N ASN A 105 -7.09 17.46 -5.54
CA ASN A 105 -8.19 18.38 -5.29
C ASN A 105 -9.22 17.77 -4.32
N LEU A 106 -9.69 18.57 -3.35
CA LEU A 106 -10.61 18.18 -2.26
C LEU A 106 -10.06 17.11 -1.29
N LYS A 107 -8.89 16.53 -1.57
CA LYS A 107 -8.19 15.51 -0.77
C LYS A 107 -6.84 16.04 -0.23
N CYS A 108 -6.56 17.33 -0.42
CA CYS A 108 -5.30 17.99 -0.10
C CYS A 108 -5.35 18.59 1.31
N GLU A 109 -4.48 18.11 2.21
CA GLU A 109 -4.37 18.62 3.58
C GLU A 109 -3.99 20.11 3.59
N PHE A 110 -3.12 20.53 2.66
CA PHE A 110 -2.69 21.92 2.55
C PHE A 110 -3.82 22.84 2.08
N GLN A 111 -4.62 22.40 1.10
CA GLN A 111 -5.81 23.12 0.63
C GLN A 111 -6.82 23.32 1.77
N LYS A 112 -7.08 22.27 2.56
CA LYS A 112 -7.96 22.31 3.73
C LYS A 112 -7.48 23.33 4.77
N LEU A 113 -6.17 23.35 5.08
CA LEU A 113 -5.59 24.33 6.00
C LEU A 113 -5.68 25.76 5.45
N CYS A 114 -5.39 25.98 4.16
CA CYS A 114 -5.53 27.29 3.54
C CYS A 114 -6.97 27.83 3.65
N ASN A 115 -7.96 26.97 3.43
CA ASN A 115 -9.37 27.31 3.61
C ASN A 115 -9.70 27.62 5.08
N GLN A 116 -9.28 26.76 6.02
CA GLN A 116 -9.52 26.92 7.45
C GLN A 116 -8.97 28.25 8.00
N PHE A 117 -7.79 28.68 7.54
CA PHE A 117 -7.13 29.91 7.98
C PHE A 117 -7.41 31.12 7.07
N GLN A 118 -8.30 30.97 6.08
CA GLN A 118 -8.69 32.01 5.13
C GLN A 118 -7.47 32.69 4.48
N CYS A 119 -6.58 31.88 3.92
CA CYS A 119 -5.37 32.37 3.28
C CYS A 119 -5.70 33.15 2.00
N THR A 120 -4.97 34.24 1.75
CA THR A 120 -5.18 35.18 0.63
C THR A 120 -3.96 35.32 -0.27
N ASN A 121 -2.94 34.46 -0.10
CA ASN A 121 -1.66 34.55 -0.79
C ASN A 121 -0.97 35.91 -0.60
N LYS A 122 -0.76 36.27 0.67
CA LYS A 122 -0.30 37.60 1.08
C LYS A 122 1.15 37.92 0.64
N PHE A 123 2.00 36.90 0.54
CA PHE A 123 3.42 37.09 0.28
C PHE A 123 3.72 36.93 -1.21
N GLU A 124 4.32 37.97 -1.79
CA GLU A 124 4.84 37.97 -3.15
C GLU A 124 6.36 37.75 -3.14
N GLY A 125 6.90 37.21 -4.22
CA GLY A 125 8.33 36.96 -4.36
C GLY A 125 8.65 36.04 -5.52
N GLU A 126 9.95 35.76 -5.67
CA GLU A 126 10.45 34.75 -6.57
C GLU A 126 9.86 33.37 -6.22
N LYS A 127 9.63 32.54 -7.23
CA LYS A 127 9.18 31.15 -7.07
C LYS A 127 10.26 30.22 -7.58
N SER A 128 10.40 29.07 -6.92
CA SER A 128 11.33 28.04 -7.35
C SER A 128 10.97 27.54 -8.76
N GLU A 129 11.98 27.35 -9.60
CA GLU A 129 11.82 26.56 -10.81
C GLU A 129 11.40 25.13 -10.46
N PHE A 130 10.54 24.54 -11.29
CA PHE A 130 10.00 23.22 -11.03
C PHE A 130 10.05 22.34 -12.27
N LYS A 131 10.27 21.04 -12.02
CA LYS A 131 10.15 20.00 -13.03
C LYS A 131 9.07 19.00 -12.64
N ILE A 132 8.29 18.60 -13.63
CA ILE A 132 7.43 17.41 -13.52
C ILE A 132 8.25 16.21 -13.98
N ASP A 133 8.46 15.25 -13.08
CA ASP A 133 9.04 13.95 -13.40
C ASP A 133 7.92 12.92 -13.50
N ASP A 134 7.62 12.56 -14.74
CA ASP A 134 6.63 11.55 -15.13
C ASP A 134 7.30 10.33 -15.81
N SER A 135 8.58 10.09 -15.50
CA SER A 135 9.36 9.00 -16.10
C SER A 135 9.00 7.62 -15.55
N ASN A 136 8.41 7.55 -14.35
CA ASN A 136 8.13 6.31 -13.65
C ASN A 136 6.67 5.88 -13.87
N ASN A 137 6.46 4.62 -14.28
CA ASN A 137 5.12 4.11 -14.61
C ASN A 137 4.18 3.94 -13.40
N ALA A 138 4.68 4.10 -12.17
CA ALA A 138 3.90 3.97 -10.95
C ALA A 138 3.57 5.33 -10.29
N ILE A 139 4.48 6.31 -10.37
CA ILE A 139 4.44 7.54 -9.56
C ILE A 139 4.83 8.76 -10.40
N VAL A 140 4.11 9.86 -10.23
CA VAL A 140 4.40 11.18 -10.81
C VAL A 140 4.88 12.12 -9.71
N ARG A 141 5.95 12.89 -9.98
CA ARG A 141 6.47 13.92 -9.08
C ARG A 141 6.33 15.30 -9.70
N ASP A 142 5.53 16.16 -9.08
CA ASP A 142 5.36 17.57 -9.44
C ASP A 142 5.99 18.45 -8.34
N GLU A 143 7.19 18.96 -8.62
CA GLU A 143 7.93 19.79 -7.66
C GLU A 143 7.20 21.10 -7.32
N SER A 144 6.37 21.62 -8.23
CA SER A 144 5.65 22.89 -8.05
C SER A 144 4.59 22.84 -6.94
N LYS A 145 4.19 21.63 -6.54
CA LYS A 145 3.22 21.38 -5.48
C LYS A 145 3.89 21.00 -4.16
N CYS A 146 5.23 20.93 -4.11
CA CYS A 146 5.96 20.52 -2.92
C CYS A 146 6.01 21.64 -1.88
N ILE A 147 5.80 21.29 -0.60
CA ILE A 147 5.91 22.21 0.55
C ILE A 147 7.10 21.86 1.46
N LEU A 148 8.04 21.04 0.96
CA LEU A 148 9.26 20.60 1.64
C LEU A 148 9.04 19.98 3.04
N CYS A 149 7.85 19.42 3.29
CA CYS A 149 7.46 18.89 4.60
C CYS A 149 8.29 17.68 5.05
N GLY A 150 8.92 16.97 4.11
CA GLY A 150 9.79 15.83 4.38
C GLY A 150 9.10 14.49 4.66
N LYS A 151 7.76 14.44 4.73
CA LYS A 151 7.01 13.18 4.98
C LYS A 151 7.42 12.07 3.98
N CYS A 152 7.46 12.40 2.69
CA CYS A 152 7.84 11.45 1.64
C CYS A 152 9.28 10.94 1.75
N VAL A 153 10.23 11.83 2.07
CA VAL A 153 11.65 11.48 2.28
C VAL A 153 11.79 10.56 3.48
N SER A 154 11.17 10.91 4.61
CA SER A 154 11.25 10.14 5.85
C SER A 154 10.62 8.75 5.72
N VAL A 155 9.48 8.61 5.03
CA VAL A 155 8.88 7.30 4.76
C VAL A 155 9.76 6.45 3.82
N CYS A 156 10.31 7.05 2.77
CA CYS A 156 11.18 6.36 1.82
C CYS A 156 12.48 5.87 2.48
N ALA A 157 13.02 6.64 3.43
CA ALA A 157 14.19 6.28 4.22
C ALA A 157 13.85 5.25 5.30
N LYS A 158 12.94 5.58 6.23
CA LYS A 158 12.68 4.78 7.44
C LYS A 158 11.93 3.49 7.18
N ASN A 159 10.86 3.53 6.38
CA ASN A 159 10.00 2.35 6.18
C ASN A 159 10.52 1.48 5.02
N GLN A 160 11.11 2.11 4.00
CA GLN A 160 11.49 1.42 2.78
C GLN A 160 13.00 1.21 2.65
N GLY A 161 13.86 1.99 3.31
CA GLY A 161 15.30 1.83 3.18
C GLY A 161 15.85 2.05 1.76
N CYS A 162 15.03 2.52 0.81
CA CYS A 162 15.44 2.72 -0.59
C CYS A 162 16.20 4.04 -0.78
N TYR A 163 15.93 5.03 0.08
CA TYR A 163 16.50 6.39 -0.03
C TYR A 163 16.36 6.99 -1.44
N ALA A 164 15.26 6.67 -2.14
CA ALA A 164 15.07 7.03 -3.54
C ALA A 164 14.90 8.54 -3.77
N ILE A 165 14.43 9.25 -2.74
CA ILE A 165 14.27 10.71 -2.74
C ILE A 165 14.85 11.31 -1.45
N GLY A 166 15.46 12.48 -1.57
CA GLY A 166 16.04 13.25 -0.47
C GLY A 166 15.94 14.75 -0.72
N LYS A 167 16.26 15.56 0.30
CA LYS A 167 16.39 17.01 0.12
C LYS A 167 17.75 17.31 -0.50
N VAL A 168 17.76 17.95 -1.66
CA VAL A 168 18.97 18.36 -2.39
C VAL A 168 19.05 19.89 -2.43
N ASN A 169 20.24 20.41 -2.76
CA ASN A 169 20.55 21.85 -2.77
C ASN A 169 20.39 22.52 -1.39
N ARG A 170 20.47 23.86 -1.33
CA ARG A 170 20.41 24.66 -0.11
C ARG A 170 19.67 25.98 -0.35
N GLY A 171 19.16 26.57 0.73
CA GLY A 171 18.48 27.86 0.67
C GLY A 171 17.22 27.81 -0.18
N PHE A 172 17.06 28.77 -1.07
CA PHE A 172 15.90 28.89 -1.97
C PHE A 172 15.81 27.75 -3.00
N GLU A 173 16.95 27.17 -3.37
CA GLU A 173 17.06 26.08 -4.35
C GLU A 173 16.72 24.69 -3.78
N THR A 174 16.41 24.60 -2.47
CA THR A 174 16.14 23.31 -1.83
C THR A 174 14.91 22.64 -2.42
N LYS A 175 15.08 21.43 -2.94
CA LYS A 175 14.01 20.60 -3.49
C LYS A 175 14.10 19.15 -3.02
N VAL A 176 13.00 18.41 -3.10
CA VAL A 176 13.00 16.96 -2.84
C VAL A 176 13.21 16.24 -4.16
N SER A 177 14.37 15.63 -4.37
CA SER A 177 14.76 14.98 -5.63
C SER A 177 15.47 13.65 -5.41
N THR A 178 15.71 12.93 -6.50
CA THR A 178 16.53 11.71 -6.54
C THR A 178 18.02 12.05 -6.48
N ALA A 179 18.86 11.05 -6.22
CA ALA A 179 20.31 11.21 -6.29
C ALA A 179 20.74 11.67 -7.70
N PHE A 180 21.54 12.74 -7.76
CA PHE A 180 21.97 13.39 -9.01
C PHE A 180 20.82 13.83 -9.93
N GLU A 181 19.62 14.02 -9.38
CA GLU A 181 18.42 14.44 -10.12
C GLU A 181 18.06 13.54 -11.31
N LYS A 182 18.45 12.25 -11.24
CA LYS A 182 18.10 11.26 -12.26
C LYS A 182 16.57 11.07 -12.33
N PRO A 183 16.01 10.79 -13.51
CA PRO A 183 14.61 10.40 -13.63
C PRO A 183 14.26 9.28 -12.63
N MET A 184 13.11 9.37 -11.96
CA MET A 184 12.72 8.46 -10.89
C MET A 184 12.68 6.99 -11.32
N GLN A 185 12.43 6.68 -12.60
CA GLN A 185 12.53 5.32 -13.12
C GLN A 185 13.97 4.74 -13.03
N LYS A 186 14.98 5.60 -13.18
CA LYS A 186 16.41 5.24 -13.17
C LYS A 186 17.07 5.40 -11.79
N SER A 187 16.28 5.57 -10.73
CA SER A 187 16.77 5.68 -9.35
C SER A 187 16.57 4.38 -8.56
N SER A 188 16.90 4.39 -7.27
CA SER A 188 16.58 3.30 -6.33
C SER A 188 15.09 3.17 -6.02
N CYS A 189 14.22 3.95 -6.65
CA CYS A 189 12.77 3.83 -6.52
C CYS A 189 12.30 2.45 -6.99
N VAL A 190 11.46 1.82 -6.17
CA VAL A 190 10.80 0.53 -6.45
C VAL A 190 9.30 0.67 -6.75
N GLY A 191 8.79 1.91 -6.80
CA GLY A 191 7.41 2.20 -7.18
C GLY A 191 6.35 1.88 -6.12
N CYS A 192 6.72 1.60 -4.86
CA CYS A 192 5.78 1.16 -3.82
C CYS A 192 4.69 2.18 -3.43
N GLY A 193 4.90 3.47 -3.73
CA GLY A 193 3.91 4.54 -3.54
C GLY A 193 3.67 4.97 -2.10
N GLN A 194 4.47 4.51 -1.13
CA GLN A 194 4.34 4.94 0.27
C GLN A 194 4.55 6.47 0.42
N CYS A 195 5.41 7.06 -0.40
CA CYS A 195 5.62 8.50 -0.45
C CYS A 195 4.40 9.27 -1.01
N VAL A 196 3.59 8.64 -1.88
CA VAL A 196 2.34 9.19 -2.42
C VAL A 196 1.26 9.23 -1.34
N LEU A 197 1.12 8.17 -0.55
CA LEU A 197 0.10 8.11 0.53
C LEU A 197 0.26 9.23 1.54
N VAL A 198 1.49 9.54 1.93
CA VAL A 198 1.77 10.54 2.98
C VAL A 198 1.96 11.95 2.45
N CYS A 199 1.89 12.15 1.13
CA CYS A 199 2.04 13.48 0.56
C CYS A 199 0.80 14.34 0.90
N PRO A 200 0.97 15.46 1.63
CA PRO A 200 -0.17 16.30 2.03
C PRO A 200 -0.69 17.18 0.88
N THR A 201 -0.01 17.18 -0.27
CA THR A 201 -0.32 17.97 -1.47
C THR A 201 -0.30 17.08 -2.72
N GLY A 202 -0.44 17.68 -3.91
CA GLY A 202 -0.30 16.99 -5.19
C GLY A 202 1.15 16.77 -5.67
N ALA A 203 2.16 16.94 -4.81
CA ALA A 203 3.57 16.85 -5.24
C ALA A 203 4.02 15.44 -5.63
N LEU A 204 3.39 14.43 -5.03
CA LEU A 204 3.60 13.03 -5.37
C LEU A 204 2.23 12.39 -5.56
N THR A 205 1.98 11.87 -6.76
CA THR A 205 0.73 11.22 -7.13
C THR A 205 1.03 9.90 -7.82
N GLN A 206 0.02 9.05 -7.97
CA GLN A 206 0.14 7.87 -8.83
C GLN A 206 0.09 8.27 -10.31
N LYS A 207 0.72 7.48 -11.17
CA LYS A 207 0.48 7.58 -12.61
C LYS A 207 -0.99 7.26 -12.90
N ASN A 208 -1.68 8.20 -13.56
CA ASN A 208 -3.08 8.05 -13.92
C ASN A 208 -3.21 7.35 -15.27
N ASN A 209 -3.92 6.22 -15.28
CA ASN A 209 -4.12 5.32 -16.42
C ASN A 209 -5.60 5.25 -16.83
N LEU A 210 -6.47 6.13 -16.30
CA LEU A 210 -7.91 6.10 -16.58
C LEU A 210 -8.23 6.30 -18.06
N LYS A 211 -7.47 7.16 -18.75
CA LYS A 211 -7.65 7.39 -20.19
C LYS A 211 -7.49 6.08 -20.97
N ASP A 212 -6.47 5.29 -20.64
CA ASP A 212 -6.21 4.03 -21.32
C ASP A 212 -7.29 2.99 -21.01
N VAL A 213 -7.81 2.98 -19.77
CA VAL A 213 -8.94 2.12 -19.39
C VAL A 213 -10.19 2.48 -20.17
N PHE A 214 -10.52 3.77 -20.33
CA PHE A 214 -11.67 4.17 -21.15
C PHE A 214 -11.47 3.78 -22.62
N ASN A 215 -10.27 3.91 -23.18
CA ASN A 215 -9.98 3.42 -24.52
C ASN A 215 -10.21 1.90 -24.66
N ILE A 216 -9.87 1.11 -23.63
CA ILE A 216 -10.15 -0.33 -23.60
C ILE A 216 -11.66 -0.60 -23.54
N LEU A 217 -12.39 0.17 -22.73
CA LEU A 217 -13.85 0.03 -22.61
C LEU A 217 -14.57 0.35 -23.93
N ASP A 218 -14.05 1.30 -24.69
CA ASP A 218 -14.60 1.72 -25.98
C ASP A 218 -14.20 0.79 -27.15
N GLU A 219 -13.30 -0.18 -26.92
CA GLU A 219 -12.81 -1.08 -27.97
C GLU A 219 -13.91 -2.06 -28.43
N PRO A 220 -14.32 -2.05 -29.72
CA PRO A 220 -15.36 -2.95 -30.22
C PRO A 220 -14.85 -4.39 -30.35
N ASN A 221 -15.75 -5.38 -30.23
CA ASN A 221 -15.47 -6.80 -30.46
C ASN A 221 -14.36 -7.38 -29.55
N VAL A 222 -14.31 -6.91 -28.31
CA VAL A 222 -13.39 -7.37 -27.26
C VAL A 222 -14.17 -7.54 -25.97
N ILE A 223 -13.83 -8.59 -25.22
CA ILE A 223 -14.32 -8.82 -23.88
C ILE A 223 -13.51 -7.98 -22.89
N LYS A 224 -14.17 -7.10 -22.15
CA LYS A 224 -13.55 -6.24 -21.13
C LYS A 224 -13.68 -6.88 -19.77
N ILE A 225 -12.54 -7.10 -19.14
CA ILE A 225 -12.46 -7.84 -17.88
C ILE A 225 -11.84 -6.94 -16.83
N ALA A 226 -12.50 -6.84 -15.67
CA ALA A 226 -11.92 -6.26 -14.48
C ALA A 226 -11.49 -7.37 -13.52
N GLN A 227 -10.31 -7.24 -12.90
CA GLN A 227 -9.89 -8.14 -11.82
C GLN A 227 -9.55 -7.36 -10.55
N VAL A 228 -10.13 -7.75 -9.42
CA VAL A 228 -10.10 -6.96 -8.17
C VAL A 228 -9.20 -7.60 -7.12
N ALA A 229 -8.20 -6.86 -6.64
CA ALA A 229 -7.30 -7.33 -5.58
C ALA A 229 -7.96 -7.41 -4.19
N PRO A 230 -7.43 -8.26 -3.27
CA PRO A 230 -8.01 -8.46 -1.95
C PRO A 230 -8.24 -7.15 -1.19
N ALA A 231 -7.23 -6.29 -1.07
CA ALA A 231 -7.32 -5.09 -0.23
C ALA A 231 -8.14 -3.91 -0.80
N VAL A 232 -8.65 -4.02 -2.04
CA VAL A 232 -9.53 -3.00 -2.63
C VAL A 232 -10.85 -2.96 -1.85
N ARG A 233 -11.37 -4.14 -1.50
CA ARG A 233 -12.69 -4.30 -0.86
C ARG A 233 -12.79 -3.77 0.57
N VAL A 234 -11.66 -3.48 1.23
CA VAL A 234 -11.63 -2.90 2.59
C VAL A 234 -11.26 -1.42 2.63
N SER A 235 -11.09 -0.79 1.46
CA SER A 235 -10.68 0.62 1.40
C SER A 235 -11.47 1.48 0.42
N ILE A 236 -12.06 0.90 -0.63
CA ILE A 236 -12.78 1.67 -1.66
C ILE A 236 -13.93 2.51 -1.06
N ALA A 237 -14.64 1.97 -0.07
CA ALA A 237 -15.82 2.59 0.54
C ALA A 237 -15.48 3.91 1.26
N GLU A 238 -14.23 4.06 1.72
CA GLU A 238 -13.72 5.28 2.35
C GLU A 238 -13.79 6.49 1.40
N ALA A 239 -13.66 6.26 0.09
CA ALA A 239 -13.78 7.33 -0.91
C ALA A 239 -15.21 7.87 -1.05
N PHE A 240 -16.20 7.18 -0.47
CA PHE A 240 -17.63 7.46 -0.51
C PHE A 240 -18.22 7.74 0.88
N GLY A 241 -17.35 8.10 1.84
CA GLY A 241 -17.76 8.57 3.17
C GLY A 241 -18.01 7.48 4.20
N ASN A 242 -17.72 6.21 3.90
CA ASN A 242 -17.82 5.11 4.86
C ASN A 242 -16.59 5.05 5.77
N ASP A 243 -16.72 4.31 6.87
CA ASP A 243 -15.64 4.11 7.83
C ASP A 243 -14.45 3.33 7.23
N ILE A 244 -13.28 3.54 7.82
CA ILE A 244 -12.05 2.83 7.43
C ILE A 244 -12.21 1.35 7.75
N GLY A 245 -11.97 0.50 6.74
CA GLY A 245 -12.15 -0.95 6.84
C GLY A 245 -13.50 -1.46 6.37
N THR A 246 -14.49 -0.60 6.03
CA THR A 246 -15.78 -1.07 5.53
C THR A 246 -15.61 -2.02 4.34
N PHE A 247 -16.10 -3.26 4.52
CA PHE A 247 -16.00 -4.32 3.52
C PHE A 247 -17.08 -4.14 2.45
N ALA A 248 -16.67 -3.86 1.20
CA ALA A 248 -17.55 -3.43 0.11
C ALA A 248 -17.34 -4.23 -1.19
N GLU A 249 -17.07 -5.53 -1.07
CA GLU A 249 -16.79 -6.43 -2.18
C GLU A 249 -17.87 -6.43 -3.27
N LYS A 250 -19.11 -6.78 -2.90
CA LYS A 250 -20.18 -6.97 -3.87
C LYS A 250 -20.60 -5.69 -4.58
N LYS A 251 -20.44 -4.54 -3.91
CA LYS A 251 -20.69 -3.22 -4.50
C LYS A 251 -19.62 -2.83 -5.52
N ILE A 252 -18.36 -3.28 -5.34
CA ILE A 252 -17.33 -3.11 -6.37
C ILE A 252 -17.74 -3.80 -7.66
N VAL A 253 -18.28 -5.03 -7.57
CA VAL A 253 -18.70 -5.79 -8.75
C VAL A 253 -19.80 -5.03 -9.51
N SER A 254 -20.85 -4.60 -8.81
CA SER A 254 -21.94 -3.82 -9.41
C SER A 254 -21.44 -2.52 -10.04
N ALA A 255 -20.52 -1.83 -9.38
CA ALA A 255 -19.92 -0.61 -9.91
C ALA A 255 -19.16 -0.87 -11.23
N LEU A 256 -18.34 -1.92 -11.28
CA LEU A 256 -17.57 -2.29 -12.46
C LEU A 256 -18.47 -2.72 -13.63
N LYS A 257 -19.54 -3.47 -13.36
CA LYS A 257 -20.55 -3.81 -14.36
C LYS A 257 -21.23 -2.57 -14.93
N GLN A 258 -21.66 -1.62 -14.08
CA GLN A 258 -22.24 -0.36 -14.53
C GLN A 258 -21.25 0.54 -15.28
N ILE A 259 -19.95 0.46 -14.98
CA ILE A 259 -18.90 1.18 -15.72
C ILE A 259 -18.77 0.68 -17.16
N GLY A 260 -19.06 -0.61 -17.42
CA GLY A 260 -19.03 -1.21 -18.75
C GLY A 260 -18.10 -2.43 -18.89
N PHE A 261 -17.66 -3.05 -17.79
CA PHE A 261 -16.92 -4.32 -17.86
C PHE A 261 -17.88 -5.49 -18.10
N ASP A 262 -17.53 -6.38 -19.04
CA ASP A 262 -18.31 -7.57 -19.36
C ASP A 262 -18.19 -8.63 -18.25
N TYR A 263 -16.98 -8.81 -17.71
CA TYR A 263 -16.70 -9.73 -16.61
C TYR A 263 -15.91 -9.04 -15.50
N VAL A 264 -16.21 -9.41 -14.27
CA VAL A 264 -15.51 -8.99 -13.06
C VAL A 264 -15.09 -10.25 -12.31
N PHE A 265 -13.78 -10.48 -12.27
CA PHE A 265 -13.15 -11.61 -11.60
C PHE A 265 -12.41 -11.18 -10.34
N ASP A 266 -12.12 -12.16 -9.47
CA ASP A 266 -11.48 -11.89 -8.19
C ASP A 266 -10.02 -12.38 -8.20
N VAL A 267 -9.08 -11.46 -7.95
CA VAL A 267 -7.65 -11.80 -7.85
C VAL A 267 -7.37 -12.74 -6.68
N ASN A 268 -8.27 -12.85 -5.69
CA ASN A 268 -8.17 -13.87 -4.65
C ASN A 268 -8.20 -15.30 -5.22
N ASN A 269 -8.90 -15.53 -6.34
CA ASN A 269 -8.84 -16.81 -7.05
C ASN A 269 -7.42 -17.04 -7.60
N GLY A 270 -6.81 -16.04 -8.23
CA GLY A 270 -5.40 -16.07 -8.61
C GLY A 270 -4.45 -16.27 -7.43
N ALA A 271 -4.79 -15.75 -6.25
CA ALA A 271 -4.01 -15.96 -5.04
C ALA A 271 -4.07 -17.41 -4.57
N ASP A 272 -5.22 -18.09 -4.71
CA ASP A 272 -5.31 -19.52 -4.42
C ASP A 272 -4.37 -20.36 -5.30
N PHE A 273 -4.25 -20.05 -6.59
CA PHE A 273 -3.23 -20.65 -7.46
C PHE A 273 -1.82 -20.35 -6.96
N THR A 274 -1.54 -19.09 -6.59
CA THR A 274 -0.23 -18.69 -6.07
C THR A 274 0.15 -19.50 -4.84
N VAL A 275 -0.78 -19.67 -3.90
CA VAL A 275 -0.58 -20.49 -2.69
C VAL A 275 -0.22 -21.91 -3.04
N ILE A 276 -0.98 -22.54 -3.94
CA ILE A 276 -0.77 -23.95 -4.30
C ILE A 276 0.62 -24.14 -4.90
N GLU A 277 0.98 -23.33 -5.90
CA GLU A 277 2.28 -23.44 -6.57
C GLU A 277 3.45 -23.10 -5.65
N GLU A 278 3.34 -22.01 -4.88
CA GLU A 278 4.40 -21.55 -3.99
C GLU A 278 4.62 -22.50 -2.80
N ALA A 279 3.55 -23.06 -2.24
CA ALA A 279 3.66 -24.06 -1.18
C ALA A 279 4.20 -25.40 -1.71
N ASN A 280 3.82 -25.84 -2.92
CA ASN A 280 4.43 -27.00 -3.57
C ASN A 280 5.94 -26.78 -3.79
N GLU A 281 6.34 -25.59 -4.27
CA GLU A 281 7.75 -25.19 -4.42
C GLU A 281 8.48 -25.25 -3.06
N LEU A 282 7.87 -24.70 -2.00
CA LEU A 282 8.42 -24.77 -0.64
C LEU A 282 8.62 -26.22 -0.19
N ILE A 283 7.61 -27.08 -0.32
CA ILE A 283 7.69 -28.49 0.06
C ILE A 283 8.83 -29.20 -0.70
N GLN A 284 8.99 -28.92 -2.00
CA GLN A 284 10.07 -29.49 -2.80
C GLN A 284 11.46 -28.99 -2.34
N LYS A 285 11.61 -27.69 -2.08
CA LYS A 285 12.88 -27.11 -1.60
C LYS A 285 13.23 -27.58 -0.18
N LEU A 286 12.25 -27.75 0.69
CA LEU A 286 12.43 -28.40 1.99
C LEU A 286 12.97 -29.81 1.79
N LYS A 287 12.32 -30.66 0.99
CA LYS A 287 12.76 -32.05 0.76
C LYS A 287 14.17 -32.16 0.20
N THR A 288 14.56 -31.28 -0.72
CA THR A 288 15.88 -31.32 -1.37
C THR A 288 16.97 -30.58 -0.60
N GLY A 289 16.60 -29.64 0.29
CA GLY A 289 17.52 -28.74 0.99
C GLY A 289 18.21 -27.71 0.07
N LYS A 290 17.80 -27.59 -1.20
CA LYS A 290 18.41 -26.72 -2.20
C LYS A 290 17.56 -25.47 -2.42
N GLY A 291 18.21 -24.33 -2.66
CA GLY A 291 17.51 -23.07 -3.00
C GLY A 291 16.74 -22.44 -1.84
N LEU A 292 17.10 -22.75 -0.58
CA LEU A 292 16.56 -22.13 0.62
C LEU A 292 17.43 -20.92 1.05
N PRO A 293 16.84 -19.88 1.69
CA PRO A 293 15.40 -19.70 1.91
C PRO A 293 14.63 -19.47 0.60
N LEU A 294 13.35 -19.84 0.58
CA LEU A 294 12.42 -19.42 -0.47
C LEU A 294 11.80 -18.08 -0.08
N PHE A 295 11.91 -17.08 -0.94
CA PHE A 295 11.29 -15.77 -0.76
C PHE A 295 9.99 -15.67 -1.56
N THR A 296 8.98 -15.03 -1.00
CA THR A 296 7.77 -14.69 -1.76
C THR A 296 8.06 -13.73 -2.92
N SER A 297 7.40 -13.93 -4.07
CA SER A 297 7.60 -13.13 -5.29
C SER A 297 6.41 -12.20 -5.62
N CYS A 298 5.29 -12.32 -4.92
CA CYS A 298 4.02 -11.67 -5.29
C CYS A 298 3.98 -10.13 -5.15
N CYS A 299 4.89 -9.55 -4.36
CA CYS A 299 5.02 -8.11 -4.14
C CYS A 299 6.04 -7.49 -5.14
N PRO A 300 5.61 -6.73 -6.16
CA PRO A 300 6.51 -6.24 -7.21
C PRO A 300 7.53 -5.22 -6.72
N ALA A 301 7.20 -4.47 -5.66
CA ALA A 301 8.15 -3.54 -5.05
C ALA A 301 9.25 -4.28 -4.28
N TRP A 302 8.94 -5.43 -3.67
CA TRP A 302 9.94 -6.31 -3.07
C TRP A 302 10.80 -6.97 -4.13
N PHE A 303 10.19 -7.53 -5.19
CA PHE A 303 10.93 -8.15 -6.28
C PHE A 303 11.98 -7.19 -6.87
N ASN A 304 11.55 -5.98 -7.26
CA ASN A 304 12.43 -4.93 -7.78
C ASN A 304 13.50 -4.49 -6.75
N PHE A 305 13.17 -4.46 -5.46
CA PHE A 305 14.16 -4.20 -4.41
C PHE A 305 15.22 -5.30 -4.33
N CYS A 306 14.80 -6.56 -4.40
CA CYS A 306 15.69 -7.73 -4.39
C CYS A 306 16.61 -7.70 -5.61
N GLU A 307 16.08 -7.52 -6.82
CA GLU A 307 16.90 -7.45 -8.04
C GLU A 307 17.96 -6.34 -7.98
N LYS A 308 17.60 -5.16 -7.48
CA LYS A 308 18.51 -4.00 -7.43
C LYS A 308 19.59 -4.11 -6.35
N ASN A 309 19.30 -4.74 -5.22
CA ASN A 309 20.16 -4.66 -4.03
C ASN A 309 20.74 -6.02 -3.60
N TYR A 310 20.10 -7.11 -4.00
CA TYR A 310 20.38 -8.49 -3.60
C TYR A 310 20.29 -9.45 -4.80
N PRO A 311 20.96 -9.16 -5.93
CA PRO A 311 20.87 -9.98 -7.15
C PRO A 311 21.26 -11.44 -6.92
N GLU A 312 22.09 -11.74 -5.91
CA GLU A 312 22.47 -13.09 -5.50
C GLU A 312 21.31 -13.93 -4.93
N PHE A 313 20.20 -13.30 -4.51
CA PHE A 313 19.01 -13.95 -3.96
C PHE A 313 17.83 -13.97 -4.93
N VAL A 314 18.02 -13.56 -6.19
CA VAL A 314 16.94 -13.57 -7.19
C VAL A 314 16.48 -15.00 -7.49
N GLU A 315 17.39 -15.97 -7.54
CA GLU A 315 17.06 -17.40 -7.72
C GLU A 315 16.33 -18.01 -6.52
N ASN A 316 16.35 -17.33 -5.37
CA ASN A 316 15.61 -17.71 -4.17
C ASN A 316 14.17 -17.16 -4.15
N LEU A 317 13.82 -16.23 -5.05
CA LEU A 317 12.43 -15.79 -5.20
C LEU A 317 11.60 -16.94 -5.80
N SER A 318 10.39 -17.14 -5.27
CA SER A 318 9.46 -18.12 -5.82
C SER A 318 9.26 -17.89 -7.31
N THR A 319 9.22 -19.00 -8.04
CA THR A 319 8.94 -18.99 -9.48
C THR A 319 7.47 -18.73 -9.74
N SER A 320 6.58 -18.96 -8.76
CA SER A 320 5.16 -18.66 -8.87
C SER A 320 4.94 -17.21 -9.29
N LYS A 321 4.06 -16.99 -10.28
CA LYS A 321 3.62 -15.65 -10.64
C LYS A 321 2.84 -15.01 -9.50
N SER A 322 2.71 -13.68 -9.53
CA SER A 322 1.86 -13.01 -8.55
C SER A 322 0.38 -13.34 -8.82
N PRO A 323 -0.51 -13.21 -7.82
CA PRO A 323 -1.94 -13.46 -8.00
C PRO A 323 -2.57 -12.72 -9.17
N ASN A 324 -2.10 -11.49 -9.40
CA ASN A 324 -2.51 -10.62 -10.50
C ASN A 324 -2.18 -11.25 -11.86
N GLU A 325 -0.93 -11.64 -12.06
CA GLU A 325 -0.42 -12.19 -13.33
C GLU A 325 -0.85 -13.64 -13.55
N MET A 326 -0.99 -14.44 -12.49
CA MET A 326 -1.57 -15.78 -12.57
C MET A 326 -3.00 -15.73 -13.09
N LEU A 327 -3.85 -14.92 -12.44
CA LEU A 327 -5.24 -14.78 -12.88
C LEU A 327 -5.30 -14.22 -14.30
N GLY A 328 -4.49 -13.20 -14.62
CA GLY A 328 -4.41 -12.65 -15.97
C GLY A 328 -4.09 -13.72 -17.02
N SER A 329 -3.11 -14.59 -16.74
CA SER A 329 -2.68 -15.65 -17.65
C SER A 329 -3.77 -16.69 -17.86
N LEU A 330 -4.44 -17.11 -16.78
CA LEU A 330 -5.55 -18.07 -16.82
C LEU A 330 -6.75 -17.51 -17.59
N VAL A 331 -7.11 -16.25 -17.33
CA VAL A 331 -8.24 -15.58 -17.97
C VAL A 331 -7.99 -15.40 -19.47
N LYS A 332 -6.80 -14.93 -19.87
CA LYS A 332 -6.43 -14.81 -21.30
C LYS A 332 -6.56 -16.17 -21.99
N TYR A 333 -5.95 -17.20 -21.40
CA TYR A 333 -5.97 -18.55 -21.94
C TYR A 333 -7.39 -19.13 -22.06
N TYR A 334 -8.24 -18.89 -21.04
CA TYR A 334 -9.64 -19.33 -21.05
C TYR A 334 -10.46 -18.75 -22.20
N PHE A 335 -10.31 -17.45 -22.49
CA PHE A 335 -11.02 -16.82 -23.61
C PHE A 335 -10.39 -17.14 -24.96
N GLU A 336 -9.06 -17.32 -25.03
CA GLU A 336 -8.36 -17.77 -26.23
C GLU A 336 -8.80 -19.17 -26.66
N LYS A 337 -8.97 -20.12 -25.73
CA LYS A 337 -9.54 -21.46 -26.00
C LYS A 337 -10.95 -21.40 -26.59
N GLN A 338 -11.68 -20.30 -26.37
CA GLN A 338 -13.01 -20.06 -26.95
C GLN A 338 -12.97 -19.26 -28.27
N GLY A 339 -11.78 -18.94 -28.79
CA GLY A 339 -11.62 -18.10 -29.97
C GLY A 339 -12.01 -16.63 -29.73
N LYS A 340 -12.00 -16.16 -28.48
CA LYS A 340 -12.41 -14.78 -28.12
C LYS A 340 -11.20 -13.95 -27.68
N ARG A 341 -11.20 -12.68 -28.07
CA ARG A 341 -10.21 -11.69 -27.61
C ARG A 341 -10.71 -11.01 -26.34
N ALA A 342 -9.85 -10.96 -25.33
CA ALA A 342 -10.12 -10.30 -24.06
C ALA A 342 -9.08 -9.22 -23.73
N LYS A 343 -9.50 -8.16 -23.05
CA LYS A 343 -8.66 -7.12 -22.47
C LYS A 343 -8.88 -7.07 -20.96
N ILE A 344 -7.79 -7.10 -20.19
CA ILE A 344 -7.83 -7.21 -18.74
C ILE A 344 -7.35 -5.90 -18.10
N VAL A 345 -8.18 -5.34 -17.23
CA VAL A 345 -7.86 -4.21 -16.37
C VAL A 345 -7.81 -4.67 -14.92
N SER A 346 -6.66 -4.54 -14.28
CA SER A 346 -6.50 -4.92 -12.89
C SER A 346 -6.68 -3.74 -11.93
N ILE A 347 -7.45 -3.94 -10.86
CA ILE A 347 -7.70 -2.94 -9.82
C ILE A 347 -6.89 -3.33 -8.58
N MET A 348 -5.91 -2.49 -8.23
CA MET A 348 -4.88 -2.82 -7.26
C MET A 348 -4.78 -1.80 -6.12
N PRO A 349 -4.48 -2.23 -4.88
CA PRO A 349 -4.14 -1.31 -3.79
C PRO A 349 -2.70 -0.76 -3.93
N CYS A 350 -2.02 -0.95 -5.06
CA CYS A 350 -0.59 -0.80 -5.21
C CYS A 350 -0.24 -0.06 -6.51
N THR A 351 0.70 0.90 -6.42
CA THR A 351 1.23 1.61 -7.61
C THR A 351 2.28 0.78 -8.35
N ALA A 352 3.07 -0.04 -7.64
CA ALA A 352 4.11 -0.88 -8.27
C ALA A 352 3.53 -1.95 -9.22
N LYS A 353 2.25 -2.33 -9.05
CA LYS A 353 1.57 -3.24 -9.97
C LYS A 353 1.47 -2.69 -11.40
N LYS A 354 1.44 -1.36 -11.58
CA LYS A 354 1.51 -0.73 -12.92
C LYS A 354 2.83 -1.01 -13.65
N ARG A 355 3.91 -1.31 -12.92
CA ARG A 355 5.19 -1.72 -13.52
C ARG A 355 5.23 -3.22 -13.80
N GLU A 356 4.65 -4.03 -12.91
CA GLU A 356 4.55 -5.49 -13.10
C GLU A 356 3.92 -5.84 -14.44
N ILE A 357 2.78 -5.25 -14.78
CA ILE A 357 2.09 -5.57 -16.03
C ILE A 357 2.93 -5.27 -17.29
N LEU A 358 3.87 -4.32 -17.21
CA LEU A 358 4.74 -3.97 -18.34
C LEU A 358 5.86 -4.98 -18.54
N ALA A 359 6.29 -5.63 -17.46
CA ALA A 359 7.34 -6.65 -17.52
C ALA A 359 6.79 -7.98 -18.08
N HIS A 360 5.51 -8.29 -17.84
CA HIS A 360 4.89 -9.56 -18.25
C HIS A 360 4.05 -9.47 -19.53
N GLY A 361 3.37 -8.34 -19.75
CA GLY A 361 2.55 -8.12 -20.94
C GLY A 361 1.22 -8.89 -21.00
N VAL A 362 0.85 -9.64 -19.94
CA VAL A 362 -0.39 -10.42 -19.90
C VAL A 362 -1.61 -9.54 -19.60
N ILE A 363 -1.45 -8.56 -18.71
CA ILE A 363 -2.51 -7.64 -18.31
C ILE A 363 -2.38 -6.33 -19.09
N ASP A 364 -3.48 -5.87 -19.67
CA ASP A 364 -3.46 -4.72 -20.57
C ASP A 364 -3.36 -3.38 -19.86
N GLN A 365 -3.97 -3.26 -18.67
CA GLN A 365 -3.84 -2.05 -17.85
C GLN A 365 -4.04 -2.32 -16.36
N SER A 366 -3.43 -1.49 -15.50
CA SER A 366 -3.61 -1.52 -14.06
C SER A 366 -3.97 -0.13 -13.51
N ILE A 367 -5.01 -0.08 -12.69
CA ILE A 367 -5.47 1.10 -11.98
C ILE A 367 -5.48 0.85 -10.48
N THR A 368 -5.33 1.92 -9.69
CA THR A 368 -5.38 1.80 -8.25
C THR A 368 -6.80 1.84 -7.69
N THR A 369 -6.96 1.51 -6.40
CA THR A 369 -8.22 1.75 -5.67
C THR A 369 -8.70 3.21 -5.80
N ARG A 370 -7.78 4.19 -5.79
CA ARG A 370 -8.12 5.61 -5.98
C ARG A 370 -8.63 5.91 -7.38
N GLU A 371 -8.03 5.32 -8.40
CA GLU A 371 -8.49 5.45 -9.79
C GLU A 371 -9.86 4.81 -9.99
N LEU A 372 -10.12 3.63 -9.40
CA LEU A 372 -11.47 3.04 -9.42
C LEU A 372 -12.49 3.99 -8.77
N ALA A 373 -12.17 4.56 -7.61
CA ALA A 373 -13.06 5.53 -6.96
C ALA A 373 -13.33 6.76 -7.85
N GLU A 374 -12.33 7.21 -8.60
CA GLU A 374 -12.47 8.29 -9.57
C GLU A 374 -13.35 7.88 -10.76
N MET A 375 -13.20 6.66 -11.30
CA MET A 375 -14.09 6.15 -12.36
C MET A 375 -15.54 6.08 -11.93
N ILE A 376 -15.82 5.57 -10.73
CA ILE A 376 -17.18 5.48 -10.19
C ILE A 376 -17.81 6.88 -10.09
N LYS A 377 -17.04 7.87 -9.60
CA LYS A 377 -17.47 9.27 -9.53
C LYS A 377 -17.68 9.89 -10.91
N LEU A 378 -16.78 9.62 -11.87
CA LEU A 378 -16.89 10.11 -13.25
C LEU A 378 -18.15 9.57 -13.95
N LYS A 379 -18.55 8.32 -13.65
CA LYS A 379 -19.78 7.71 -14.15
C LYS A 379 -21.03 8.12 -13.35
N SER A 380 -20.90 9.00 -12.35
CA SER A 380 -22.00 9.44 -11.48
C SER A 380 -22.75 8.29 -10.79
N ILE A 381 -22.02 7.22 -10.44
CA ILE A 381 -22.57 6.06 -9.74
C ILE A 381 -22.57 6.35 -8.24
N ASP A 382 -23.73 6.28 -7.58
CA ASP A 382 -23.82 6.31 -6.13
C ASP A 382 -23.43 4.95 -5.54
N PHE A 383 -22.16 4.84 -5.13
CA PHE A 383 -21.60 3.61 -4.60
C PHE A 383 -22.39 3.06 -3.40
N ASN A 384 -22.97 3.91 -2.56
CA ASN A 384 -23.63 3.48 -1.34
C ASN A 384 -25.00 2.85 -1.62
N LEU A 385 -25.64 3.23 -2.71
CA LEU A 385 -26.95 2.74 -3.15
C LEU A 385 -26.89 1.57 -4.14
N LEU A 386 -25.68 1.14 -4.53
CA LEU A 386 -25.52 -0.01 -5.42
C LEU A 386 -26.10 -1.29 -4.79
N GLU A 387 -26.89 -1.99 -5.59
CA GLU A 387 -27.26 -3.38 -5.32
C GLU A 387 -26.01 -4.25 -5.29
N GLU A 388 -26.06 -5.34 -4.53
CA GLU A 388 -24.93 -6.26 -4.40
C GLU A 388 -24.89 -7.25 -5.59
N ALA A 389 -23.74 -7.38 -6.24
CA ALA A 389 -23.48 -8.41 -7.25
C ALA A 389 -22.32 -9.33 -6.83
N LYS A 390 -22.32 -10.56 -7.36
CA LYS A 390 -21.24 -11.53 -7.17
C LYS A 390 -20.25 -11.46 -8.32
N PHE A 391 -18.99 -11.76 -8.05
CA PHE A 391 -17.99 -11.99 -9.10
C PHE A 391 -18.44 -13.08 -10.07
N ASP A 392 -18.02 -12.95 -11.32
CA ASP A 392 -18.40 -13.88 -12.39
C ASP A 392 -17.61 -15.20 -12.29
N SER A 393 -18.24 -16.29 -12.71
CA SER A 393 -17.58 -17.60 -12.85
C SER A 393 -16.80 -17.70 -14.18
N PRO A 394 -15.74 -18.55 -14.27
CA PRO A 394 -15.26 -19.43 -13.20
C PRO A 394 -14.36 -18.70 -12.18
N PHE A 395 -13.71 -17.59 -12.53
CA PHE A 395 -12.66 -16.98 -11.69
C PHE A 395 -13.15 -16.05 -10.56
N GLY A 396 -14.37 -16.26 -10.07
CA GLY A 396 -15.00 -15.43 -9.03
C GLY A 396 -14.98 -16.05 -7.63
N GLU A 397 -14.86 -17.37 -7.52
CA GLU A 397 -14.83 -18.08 -6.22
C GLU A 397 -13.40 -18.13 -5.68
N TYR A 398 -13.24 -17.84 -4.39
CA TYR A 398 -11.94 -17.81 -3.71
C TYR A 398 -12.03 -18.45 -2.32
N SER A 399 -10.89 -18.85 -1.76
CA SER A 399 -10.76 -19.32 -0.38
C SER A 399 -10.35 -18.21 0.59
N GLY A 400 -10.54 -18.46 1.88
CA GLY A 400 -9.98 -17.64 2.95
C GLY A 400 -8.47 -17.38 2.79
N GLY A 401 -7.71 -18.39 2.38
CA GLY A 401 -6.28 -18.29 2.06
C GLY A 401 -5.99 -17.23 0.98
N GLY A 402 -6.76 -17.22 -0.11
CA GLY A 402 -6.62 -16.20 -1.16
C GLY A 402 -6.99 -14.79 -0.68
N LEU A 403 -7.98 -14.67 0.21
CA LEU A 403 -8.44 -13.38 0.74
C LEU A 403 -7.41 -12.73 1.68
N ILE A 404 -6.76 -13.50 2.55
CA ILE A 404 -5.80 -12.97 3.54
C ILE A 404 -4.48 -12.49 2.90
N PHE A 405 -4.21 -12.71 1.62
CA PHE A 405 -3.07 -12.12 0.89
C PHE A 405 -2.98 -10.60 1.00
N GLY A 406 -4.10 -9.94 1.30
CA GLY A 406 -4.15 -8.49 1.49
C GLY A 406 -3.34 -7.98 2.69
N VAL A 407 -3.01 -8.83 3.67
CA VAL A 407 -2.35 -8.44 4.92
C VAL A 407 -0.97 -9.10 5.06
N THR A 408 -0.08 -8.47 5.82
CA THR A 408 1.21 -9.08 6.18
C THR A 408 1.01 -10.36 6.99
N GLY A 409 1.75 -11.40 6.65
CA GLY A 409 1.63 -12.75 7.21
C GLY A 409 0.55 -13.60 6.56
N GLY A 410 -0.33 -13.01 5.73
CA GLY A 410 -1.41 -13.74 5.09
C GLY A 410 -0.94 -14.72 4.02
N VAL A 411 0.13 -14.38 3.28
CA VAL A 411 0.72 -15.31 2.30
C VAL A 411 1.30 -16.53 3.00
N THR A 412 2.05 -16.31 4.07
CA THR A 412 2.60 -17.37 4.92
C THR A 412 1.49 -18.23 5.53
N GLU A 413 0.46 -17.61 6.12
CA GLU A 413 -0.67 -18.32 6.70
C GLU A 413 -1.36 -19.21 5.65
N ALA A 414 -1.64 -18.68 4.47
CA ALA A 414 -2.28 -19.43 3.40
C ALA A 414 -1.40 -20.59 2.87
N ALA A 415 -0.10 -20.35 2.69
CA ALA A 415 0.86 -21.38 2.30
C ALA A 415 0.95 -22.50 3.33
N LEU A 416 0.93 -22.19 4.63
CA LEU A 416 0.93 -23.18 5.71
C LEU A 416 -0.38 -23.98 5.75
N ARG A 417 -1.55 -23.32 5.61
CA ARG A 417 -2.86 -24.01 5.52
C ARG A 417 -2.82 -25.09 4.44
N TYR A 418 -2.32 -24.76 3.25
CA TYR A 418 -2.22 -25.71 2.15
C TYR A 418 -1.11 -26.75 2.36
N ALA A 419 0.05 -26.37 2.86
CA ALA A 419 1.16 -27.30 3.08
C ALA A 419 0.81 -28.38 4.10
N VAL A 420 0.16 -28.03 5.23
CA VAL A 420 -0.34 -29.01 6.20
C VAL A 420 -1.34 -29.95 5.53
N TYR A 421 -2.36 -29.41 4.85
CA TYR A 421 -3.35 -30.22 4.16
C TYR A 421 -2.73 -31.17 3.13
N LYS A 422 -1.74 -30.71 2.35
CA LYS A 422 -1.09 -31.50 1.32
C LYS A 422 -0.25 -32.65 1.88
N LEU A 423 0.36 -32.44 3.04
CA LEU A 423 1.29 -33.37 3.67
C LEU A 423 0.54 -34.39 4.55
N THR A 424 -0.35 -33.91 5.42
CA THR A 424 -1.02 -34.75 6.43
C THR A 424 -2.43 -35.18 6.04
N GLY A 425 -3.07 -34.48 5.09
CA GLY A 425 -4.49 -34.61 4.80
C GLY A 425 -5.42 -33.92 5.81
N GLU A 426 -4.87 -33.39 6.91
CA GLU A 426 -5.63 -32.68 7.95
C GLU A 426 -5.79 -31.19 7.61
N LYS A 427 -6.87 -30.59 8.11
CA LYS A 427 -7.12 -29.16 7.93
C LYS A 427 -6.68 -28.40 9.16
N GLN A 428 -5.84 -27.38 8.95
CA GLN A 428 -5.52 -26.38 9.95
C GLN A 428 -5.82 -25.01 9.37
N ASP A 429 -6.90 -24.39 9.85
CA ASP A 429 -7.43 -23.15 9.27
C ASP A 429 -6.78 -21.89 9.84
N ILE A 430 -6.09 -21.97 10.97
CA ILE A 430 -5.60 -20.79 11.70
C ILE A 430 -4.13 -20.97 12.09
N PHE A 431 -3.33 -19.94 11.78
CA PHE A 431 -1.96 -19.78 12.25
C PHE A 431 -1.78 -18.36 12.84
N GLU A 432 -2.24 -18.14 14.07
CA GLU A 432 -2.16 -16.81 14.70
C GLU A 432 -0.71 -16.32 14.86
N ASP A 433 0.22 -17.25 15.02
CA ASP A 433 1.65 -16.99 15.19
C ASP A 433 2.31 -16.41 13.94
N VAL A 434 1.66 -16.38 12.77
CA VAL A 434 2.19 -15.70 11.57
C VAL A 434 1.51 -14.37 11.27
N ARG A 435 0.40 -14.05 11.95
CA ARG A 435 -0.34 -12.79 11.75
C ARG A 435 0.44 -11.56 12.24
N TYR A 436 -0.01 -10.38 11.84
CA TYR A 436 0.63 -9.08 12.04
C TYR A 436 1.51 -8.96 13.31
N SER A 437 2.78 -8.60 13.10
CA SER A 437 3.68 -8.05 14.11
C SER A 437 4.27 -6.73 13.61
N ASP A 438 4.92 -5.96 14.49
CA ASP A 438 5.67 -4.78 14.03
C ASP A 438 7.02 -5.20 13.41
N GLY A 439 7.28 -4.73 12.20
CA GLY A 439 8.50 -4.98 11.43
C GLY A 439 8.72 -6.42 10.95
N VAL A 440 9.36 -7.26 11.78
CA VAL A 440 9.76 -8.64 11.44
C VAL A 440 9.14 -9.59 12.47
N LYS A 441 8.45 -10.63 11.99
CA LYS A 441 8.05 -11.77 12.81
C LYS A 441 8.93 -12.97 12.46
N GLU A 442 9.45 -13.64 13.47
CA GLU A 442 10.15 -14.90 13.31
C GLU A 442 9.35 -15.98 14.03
N VAL A 443 9.13 -17.10 13.36
CA VAL A 443 8.33 -18.21 13.88
C VAL A 443 8.88 -19.50 13.33
N THR A 444 8.86 -20.54 14.16
CA THR A 444 9.20 -21.89 13.73
C THR A 444 7.94 -22.73 13.85
N VAL A 445 7.58 -23.41 12.77
CA VAL A 445 6.43 -24.31 12.72
C VAL A 445 6.91 -25.72 12.42
N GLU A 446 6.15 -26.72 12.86
CA GLU A 446 6.44 -28.11 12.54
C GLU A 446 5.61 -28.55 11.34
N LEU A 447 6.27 -29.06 10.29
CA LEU A 447 5.64 -29.68 9.13
C LEU A 447 6.21 -31.09 8.97
N GLU A 448 5.38 -32.13 9.16
CA GLU A 448 5.77 -33.56 9.13
C GLU A 448 7.04 -33.88 9.96
N GLY A 449 7.11 -33.42 11.21
CA GLY A 449 8.27 -33.66 12.08
C GLY A 449 9.52 -32.85 11.74
N ARG A 450 9.47 -31.97 10.73
CA ARG A 450 10.52 -31.01 10.42
C ARG A 450 10.20 -29.64 10.99
N GLN A 451 11.16 -29.06 11.69
CA GLN A 451 11.13 -27.66 12.10
C GLN A 451 11.41 -26.76 10.90
N VAL A 452 10.45 -25.92 10.53
CA VAL A 452 10.50 -24.99 9.40
C VAL A 452 10.57 -23.56 9.95
N LYS A 453 11.68 -22.87 9.65
CA LYS A 453 11.95 -21.52 10.16
C LYS A 453 11.43 -20.48 9.18
N LEU A 454 10.53 -19.64 9.66
CA LEU A 454 9.83 -18.63 8.86
C LEU A 454 10.21 -17.23 9.31
N ALA A 455 10.25 -16.30 8.36
CA ALA A 455 10.25 -14.87 8.65
C ALA A 455 9.14 -14.15 7.86
N ILE A 456 8.32 -13.36 8.55
CA ILE A 456 7.30 -12.51 7.96
C ILE A 456 7.77 -11.07 8.09
N VAL A 457 7.95 -10.41 6.95
CA VAL A 457 8.60 -9.11 6.89
C VAL A 457 7.70 -8.12 6.17
N HIS A 458 7.47 -6.96 6.78
CA HIS A 458 6.87 -5.82 6.08
C HIS A 458 7.68 -4.54 6.24
N GLY A 459 7.72 -3.75 5.18
CA GLY A 459 8.63 -2.61 5.06
C GLY A 459 10.01 -3.04 4.55
N LEU A 460 10.44 -2.46 3.43
CA LEU A 460 11.71 -2.84 2.80
C LEU A 460 12.95 -2.50 3.64
N ALA A 461 12.85 -1.59 4.61
CA ALA A 461 13.92 -1.37 5.58
C ALA A 461 14.13 -2.61 6.48
N ASN A 462 13.05 -3.27 6.89
CA ASN A 462 13.10 -4.51 7.64
C ASN A 462 13.56 -5.68 6.76
N ALA A 463 13.10 -5.72 5.50
CA ALA A 463 13.57 -6.70 4.52
C ALA A 463 15.09 -6.61 4.36
N LYS A 464 15.65 -5.41 4.26
CA LYS A 464 17.10 -5.19 4.24
C LYS A 464 17.79 -5.85 5.43
N CYS A 465 17.30 -5.63 6.65
CA CYS A 465 17.87 -6.25 7.86
C CYS A 465 17.85 -7.78 7.81
N VAL A 466 16.75 -8.37 7.35
CA VAL A 466 16.63 -9.84 7.19
C VAL A 466 17.59 -10.36 6.13
N MET A 467 17.66 -9.69 4.97
CA MET A 467 18.58 -10.07 3.88
C MET A 467 20.05 -10.01 4.32
N GLU A 468 20.48 -8.95 5.01
CA GLU A 468 21.83 -8.87 5.55
C GLU A 468 22.12 -9.98 6.57
N SER A 469 21.13 -10.33 7.41
CA SER A 469 21.27 -11.41 8.39
C SER A 469 21.39 -12.82 7.77
N ILE A 470 20.78 -13.02 6.60
CA ILE A 470 20.93 -14.25 5.82
C ILE A 470 22.29 -14.26 5.14
N LYS A 471 22.66 -13.14 4.49
CA LYS A 471 23.92 -12.97 3.75
C LYS A 471 25.16 -13.13 4.63
N ASN A 472 25.13 -12.62 5.85
CA ASN A 472 26.24 -12.76 6.79
C ASN A 472 26.22 -14.08 7.59
N GLY A 473 25.23 -14.94 7.36
CA GLY A 473 25.09 -16.25 8.01
C GLY A 473 24.65 -16.23 9.47
N THR A 474 24.23 -15.07 10.02
CA THR A 474 23.76 -14.96 11.41
C THR A 474 22.37 -15.56 11.62
N LYS A 475 21.54 -15.59 10.57
CA LYS A 475 20.21 -16.21 10.59
C LYS A 475 20.03 -17.15 9.40
N LYS A 476 19.23 -18.20 9.62
CA LYS A 476 18.86 -19.19 8.60
C LYS A 476 17.35 -19.38 8.66
N TYR A 477 16.70 -19.21 7.51
CA TYR A 477 15.27 -19.43 7.32
C TYR A 477 15.07 -20.44 6.20
N ASP A 478 13.91 -21.08 6.20
CA ASP A 478 13.45 -21.92 5.11
C ASP A 478 12.50 -21.14 4.18
N PHE A 479 11.65 -20.27 4.73
CA PHE A 479 10.70 -19.44 3.95
C PHE A 479 10.60 -18.03 4.51
N VAL A 480 10.53 -17.04 3.63
CA VAL A 480 10.50 -15.62 4.00
C VAL A 480 9.46 -14.88 3.17
N GLU A 481 8.38 -14.44 3.83
CA GLU A 481 7.41 -13.52 3.23
C GLU A 481 7.91 -12.09 3.33
N VAL A 482 7.89 -11.37 2.21
CA VAL A 482 8.29 -9.96 2.17
C VAL A 482 7.25 -9.09 1.48
N MET A 483 6.68 -8.17 2.26
CA MET A 483 5.78 -7.13 1.80
C MET A 483 6.48 -5.77 1.85
N ALA A 484 6.54 -5.05 0.72
CA ALA A 484 7.18 -3.74 0.72
C ALA A 484 6.47 -2.71 1.62
N CYS A 485 5.14 -2.74 1.67
CA CYS A 485 4.34 -1.76 2.38
C CYS A 485 4.10 -2.19 3.84
N PRO A 486 4.23 -1.30 4.84
CA PRO A 486 3.95 -1.64 6.23
C PRO A 486 2.51 -2.13 6.42
N GLY A 487 2.32 -3.28 7.05
CA GLY A 487 1.03 -3.95 7.20
C GLY A 487 0.53 -4.73 5.98
N GLY A 488 1.27 -4.73 4.87
CA GLY A 488 0.88 -5.42 3.63
C GLY A 488 0.08 -4.56 2.66
N CYS A 489 -0.63 -5.20 1.74
CA CYS A 489 -1.37 -4.54 0.65
C CYS A 489 -2.51 -3.64 1.15
N VAL A 490 -3.08 -3.88 2.34
CA VAL A 490 -4.07 -3.00 2.99
C VAL A 490 -3.61 -1.56 3.19
N ASN A 491 -2.30 -1.32 3.20
CA ASN A 491 -1.70 0.01 3.25
C ASN A 491 -0.77 0.24 2.05
N GLY A 492 -1.10 -0.37 0.90
CA GLY A 492 -0.37 -0.20 -0.34
C GLY A 492 -0.49 1.21 -0.92
N GLY A 493 0.51 1.60 -1.72
CA GLY A 493 0.63 2.96 -2.26
C GLY A 493 -0.56 3.45 -3.09
N GLY A 494 -1.44 2.56 -3.56
CA GLY A 494 -2.64 2.84 -4.35
C GLY A 494 -3.95 2.96 -3.57
N GLN A 495 -3.93 2.77 -2.24
CA GLN A 495 -5.12 2.81 -1.39
C GLN A 495 -5.73 4.21 -1.27
N ILE A 496 -6.97 4.31 -0.80
CA ILE A 496 -7.62 5.61 -0.54
C ILE A 496 -6.78 6.43 0.45
N TYR A 497 -6.66 7.73 0.16
CA TYR A 497 -5.95 8.68 1.03
C TYR A 497 -6.68 8.83 2.36
N VAL A 498 -5.92 8.80 3.45
CA VAL A 498 -6.43 9.01 4.80
C VAL A 498 -5.73 10.24 5.39
N ASP A 499 -6.46 11.05 6.17
CA ASP A 499 -5.89 12.19 6.88
C ASP A 499 -5.09 11.69 8.10
N TYR A 500 -3.81 11.39 7.89
CA TYR A 500 -2.91 10.88 8.95
C TYR A 500 -2.62 11.91 10.05
N ASN A 501 -3.18 13.12 9.98
CA ASN A 501 -3.18 14.05 11.11
C ASN A 501 -4.27 13.71 12.14
N LYS A 502 -5.30 12.96 11.73
CA LYS A 502 -6.45 12.57 12.57
C LYS A 502 -6.39 11.13 13.05
N ILE A 503 -5.84 10.24 12.25
CA ILE A 503 -5.74 8.81 12.55
C ILE A 503 -4.33 8.30 12.29
N ASP A 504 -3.83 7.45 13.18
CA ASP A 504 -2.50 6.86 13.03
C ASP A 504 -2.49 5.80 11.93
N VAL A 505 -1.37 5.69 11.22
CA VAL A 505 -1.20 4.69 10.14
C VAL A 505 -1.44 3.26 10.64
N SER A 506 -1.00 2.94 11.86
CA SER A 506 -1.20 1.62 12.47
C SER A 506 -2.67 1.31 12.73
N GLU A 507 -3.50 2.31 13.06
CA GLU A 507 -4.93 2.11 13.26
C GLU A 507 -5.65 1.86 11.93
N VAL A 508 -5.24 2.55 10.85
CA VAL A 508 -5.74 2.31 9.49
C VAL A 508 -5.41 0.87 9.05
N ILE A 509 -4.16 0.44 9.25
CA ILE A 509 -3.73 -0.93 8.96
C ILE A 509 -4.59 -1.92 9.75
N LYS A 510 -4.72 -1.72 11.06
CA LYS A 510 -5.50 -2.59 11.95
C LYS A 510 -6.93 -2.76 11.46
N LYS A 511 -7.68 -1.67 11.27
CA LYS A 511 -9.09 -1.70 10.85
C LYS A 511 -9.30 -2.41 9.51
N ARG A 512 -8.43 -2.14 8.53
CA ARG A 512 -8.50 -2.80 7.21
C ARG A 512 -8.14 -4.28 7.30
N SER A 513 -7.12 -4.65 8.09
CA SER A 513 -6.71 -6.04 8.28
C SER A 513 -7.75 -6.86 9.04
N GLU A 514 -8.33 -6.32 10.12
CA GLU A 514 -9.40 -6.97 10.89
C GLU A 514 -10.58 -7.32 10.00
N SER A 515 -10.96 -6.42 9.09
CA SER A 515 -12.06 -6.65 8.15
C SER A 515 -11.78 -7.80 7.18
N ILE A 516 -10.52 -7.97 6.74
CA ILE A 516 -10.09 -9.11 5.93
C ILE A 516 -10.20 -10.42 6.73
N TYR A 517 -9.71 -10.45 7.98
CA TYR A 517 -9.77 -11.66 8.80
C TYR A 517 -11.20 -12.05 9.23
N ILE A 518 -12.06 -11.06 9.48
CA ILE A 518 -13.49 -11.31 9.74
C ILE A 518 -14.12 -11.98 8.51
N ALA A 519 -13.83 -11.47 7.32
CA ALA A 519 -14.34 -12.05 6.07
C ALA A 519 -13.74 -13.44 5.77
N ASP A 520 -12.45 -13.69 6.06
CA ASP A 520 -11.84 -15.03 6.03
C ASP A 520 -12.62 -16.00 6.92
N GLY A 521 -13.04 -15.56 8.12
CA GLY A 521 -13.91 -16.30 9.03
C GLY A 521 -15.25 -16.73 8.41
N MET A 522 -15.75 -16.01 7.41
CA MET A 522 -17.03 -16.26 6.73
C MET A 522 -16.89 -17.01 5.40
N CYS A 523 -15.67 -17.23 4.89
CA CYS A 523 -15.45 -17.95 3.63
C CYS A 523 -15.92 -19.42 3.73
N LYS A 524 -16.54 -19.92 2.64
CA LYS A 524 -16.94 -21.32 2.46
C LYS A 524 -15.74 -22.28 2.54
N PHE A 525 -14.61 -21.88 1.97
CA PHE A 525 -13.35 -22.62 1.96
C PHE A 525 -12.29 -21.83 2.70
N LYS A 526 -11.47 -22.49 3.53
CA LYS A 526 -10.41 -21.82 4.31
C LYS A 526 -9.05 -21.90 3.64
N GLY A 527 -8.69 -23.07 3.12
CA GLY A 527 -7.45 -23.31 2.39
C GLY A 527 -7.64 -23.21 0.88
N SER A 528 -6.61 -22.73 0.18
CA SER A 528 -6.62 -22.60 -1.28
C SER A 528 -6.84 -23.92 -2.01
N GLY A 529 -6.31 -25.02 -1.46
CA GLY A 529 -6.51 -26.37 -2.00
C GLY A 529 -7.92 -26.94 -1.80
N GLU A 530 -8.81 -26.22 -1.11
CA GLU A 530 -10.22 -26.60 -0.96
C GLU A 530 -11.14 -25.95 -1.99
N ASN A 531 -10.68 -24.88 -2.65
CA ASN A 531 -11.47 -24.11 -3.61
C ASN A 531 -11.87 -24.99 -4.81
N GLU A 532 -13.17 -25.28 -4.92
CA GLU A 532 -13.74 -26.12 -5.98
C GLU A 532 -13.52 -25.53 -7.36
N SER A 533 -13.62 -24.20 -7.51
CA SER A 533 -13.33 -23.54 -8.78
C SER A 533 -11.89 -23.71 -9.20
N VAL A 534 -10.94 -23.62 -8.27
CA VAL A 534 -9.50 -23.77 -8.58
C VAL A 534 -9.21 -25.19 -9.04
N LYS A 535 -9.75 -26.20 -8.36
CA LYS A 535 -9.62 -27.62 -8.77
C LYS A 535 -10.15 -27.85 -10.18
N LYS A 536 -11.36 -27.36 -10.48
CA LYS A 536 -11.94 -27.48 -11.82
C LYS A 536 -11.10 -26.80 -12.88
N ILE A 537 -10.50 -25.65 -12.60
CA ILE A 537 -9.61 -24.98 -13.56
C ILE A 537 -8.33 -25.81 -13.79
N TYR A 538 -7.73 -26.40 -12.75
CA TYR A 538 -6.61 -27.33 -12.93
C TYR A 538 -6.99 -28.54 -13.79
N GLU A 539 -8.16 -29.15 -13.53
CA GLU A 539 -8.62 -30.35 -14.22
C GLU A 539 -9.11 -30.09 -15.66
N GLU A 540 -9.93 -29.07 -15.87
CA GLU A 540 -10.64 -28.84 -17.14
C GLU A 540 -9.92 -27.84 -18.06
N LEU A 541 -9.37 -26.75 -17.50
CA LEU A 541 -8.72 -25.72 -18.32
C LEU A 541 -7.24 -26.06 -18.58
N LEU A 542 -6.54 -26.47 -17.52
CA LEU A 542 -5.11 -26.79 -17.56
C LEU A 542 -4.84 -28.28 -17.82
N GLU A 543 -5.87 -29.13 -17.77
CA GLU A 543 -5.78 -30.57 -18.06
C GLU A 543 -4.74 -31.31 -17.18
N ASN A 544 -4.39 -30.71 -16.03
CA ASN A 544 -3.25 -31.10 -15.19
C ASN A 544 -1.92 -31.25 -15.95
N ASP A 545 -1.75 -30.52 -17.06
CA ASP A 545 -0.53 -30.52 -17.86
C ASP A 545 0.54 -29.66 -17.18
N ASN A 546 1.61 -30.32 -16.71
CA ASN A 546 2.70 -29.66 -16.00
C ASN A 546 3.42 -28.60 -16.85
N GLU A 547 3.60 -28.82 -18.15
CA GLU A 547 4.27 -27.85 -19.02
C GLU A 547 3.41 -26.60 -19.20
N LEU A 548 2.10 -26.78 -19.38
CA LEU A 548 1.14 -25.69 -19.46
C LEU A 548 1.03 -24.92 -18.14
N ILE A 549 0.97 -25.63 -17.01
CA ILE A 549 0.96 -25.04 -15.66
C ILE A 549 2.22 -24.20 -15.46
N HIS A 550 3.41 -24.75 -15.72
CA HIS A 550 4.66 -24.00 -15.59
C HIS A 550 4.68 -22.77 -16.51
N LYS A 551 4.24 -22.90 -17.76
CA LYS A 551 4.19 -21.79 -18.72
C LYS A 551 3.26 -20.66 -18.29
N LEU A 552 2.08 -21.00 -17.77
CA LEU A 552 1.05 -20.01 -17.43
C LEU A 552 1.24 -19.44 -16.02
N LEU A 553 1.70 -20.25 -15.06
CA LEU A 553 1.69 -19.93 -13.64
C LEU A 553 3.07 -19.65 -13.04
N HIS A 554 4.17 -19.86 -13.77
CA HIS A 554 5.52 -19.57 -13.28
C HIS A 554 6.27 -18.56 -14.14
N TYR A 555 7.23 -17.88 -13.52
CA TYR A 555 8.27 -17.09 -14.17
C TYR A 555 9.52 -17.94 -14.38
N VAL A 556 10.23 -17.62 -15.45
CA VAL A 556 11.60 -18.08 -15.67
C VAL A 556 12.52 -16.92 -15.33
N HIS A 557 13.26 -17.00 -14.22
CA HIS A 557 14.15 -15.95 -13.73
C HIS A 557 15.49 -15.91 -14.51
N THR A 558 15.45 -15.96 -15.85
CA THR A 558 16.67 -16.03 -16.68
C THR A 558 17.30 -14.68 -17.01
N ASP A 559 16.56 -13.58 -16.90
CA ASP A 559 17.06 -12.25 -17.24
C ASP A 559 17.38 -11.41 -15.99
N LYS A 560 18.65 -10.97 -15.89
CA LYS A 560 19.04 -9.94 -14.92
C LYS A 560 18.35 -8.62 -15.31
N ASN A 561 17.54 -8.06 -14.41
CA ASN A 561 16.70 -6.84 -14.58
C ASN A 561 15.33 -7.10 -15.21
N PHE A 562 14.54 -7.96 -14.59
CA PHE A 562 13.16 -8.22 -14.99
C PHE A 562 12.28 -6.97 -14.86
N TYR A 563 12.46 -6.17 -13.81
CA TYR A 563 11.67 -4.95 -13.57
C TYR A 563 12.32 -3.66 -14.03
#